data_AF-A0A9W6LHA9-F1
#
_entry.id   AF-A0A9W6LHA9-F1
#
_cell.length_a   1.000
_cell.length_b   1.000
_cell.length_c   1.000
_cell.angle_alpha   90.00
_cell.angle_beta   90.00
_cell.angle_gamma   90.00
#
_symmetry.space_group_name_H-M   'P 1'
#
loop_
_entity.id
_entity.type
_entity.pdbx_description
1 polymer ?
#
loop_
_entity_poly.entity_id
_entity_poly.type
_entity_poly.pdbx_seq_one_letter_code
_entity_poly.pdbx_strand_id
1 'polypeptide(L)'
;MTQDLPLPGAVKAYPEPDAAAVRELLIDWCGAETEDADDAAKALGALDPDARETADRLYQSIVADMGGRKWLTWPKASQEHPLLGAYPLLAAIPDMLAYHREHRVDEDLSRRLLLDIGEKLRLNRRIYGRAGLDVAHWFTGHLRGSLFQLGRLQFCVEGDDANPFLGVHIRGEGGPLTLDAVSDSVEWALEFFPAVFPERFDGPEDLVFKCESWLLDPQLRDWLPERSNITGFAALFDIEAAVGAEGNRTDLWRFVFARTEDTPVAELPQDNTLQRSVLAGIEAGVPWRGRLGRLNLARLGL
;
A
#
# COMPACT_ATOMS: atom_id res chain seq x y z
N MET A 1 -5.01 13.28 12.36
CA MET A 1 -3.78 13.10 11.56
C MET A 1 -2.73 13.98 12.19
N THR A 2 -1.66 13.42 12.75
CA THR A 2 -0.54 14.20 13.27
C THR A 2 0.32 14.61 12.08
N GLN A 3 0.09 15.84 11.59
CA GLN A 3 1.21 16.60 11.03
C GLN A 3 2.28 16.62 12.12
N ASP A 4 3.50 16.22 11.76
CA ASP A 4 4.75 16.76 12.28
C ASP A 4 5.79 15.65 12.21
N LEU A 5 6.44 15.56 11.04
CA LEU A 5 7.78 15.00 11.00
C LEU A 5 8.60 15.70 12.10
N PRO A 6 9.51 14.99 12.78
CA PRO A 6 10.38 15.58 13.79
C PRO A 6 10.97 16.92 13.31
N LEU A 7 11.16 17.90 14.20
CA LEU A 7 11.64 19.22 13.78
C LEU A 7 13.00 19.15 13.07
N PRO A 8 13.28 20.05 12.10
CA PRO A 8 14.62 20.21 11.52
C PRO A 8 15.70 20.33 12.60
N GLY A 9 16.85 19.70 12.38
CA GLY A 9 17.96 19.64 13.34
C GLY A 9 17.71 18.88 14.66
N ALA A 10 16.53 18.29 14.86
CA ALA A 10 16.21 17.50 16.06
C ALA A 10 16.42 15.98 15.88
N VAL A 11 16.90 15.56 14.71
CA VAL A 11 17.01 14.15 14.32
C VAL A 11 18.46 13.72 14.11
N LYS A 12 18.71 12.43 14.31
CA LYS A 12 19.99 11.81 13.97
C LYS A 12 19.99 11.39 12.51
N ALA A 13 21.18 11.42 11.91
CA ALA A 13 21.41 10.87 10.59
C ALA A 13 20.93 9.41 10.53
N TYR A 14 20.19 9.07 9.48
CA TYR A 14 19.81 7.69 9.23
C TYR A 14 21.04 6.85 8.83
N PRO A 15 21.03 5.52 9.04
CA PRO A 15 22.08 4.64 8.54
C PRO A 15 21.97 4.53 7.01
N GLU A 16 22.43 5.58 6.32
CA GLU A 16 22.31 5.70 4.86
C GLU A 16 22.97 4.49 4.18
N PRO A 17 22.21 3.70 3.39
CA PRO A 17 22.79 2.62 2.61
C PRO A 17 23.64 3.22 1.50
N ASP A 18 24.79 2.60 1.19
CA ASP A 18 25.55 2.99 0.02
C ASP A 18 24.83 2.61 -1.29
N ALA A 19 25.30 3.12 -2.42
CA ALA A 19 24.67 2.88 -3.72
C ALA A 19 24.61 1.40 -4.10
N ALA A 20 25.60 0.58 -3.70
CA ALA A 20 25.60 -0.85 -3.97
C ALA A 20 24.55 -1.56 -3.12
N ALA A 21 24.46 -1.22 -1.83
CA ALA A 21 23.46 -1.74 -0.90
C ALA A 21 22.03 -1.35 -1.32
N VAL A 22 21.80 -0.10 -1.75
CA VAL A 22 20.49 0.33 -2.29
C VAL A 22 20.09 -0.57 -3.45
N ARG A 23 21.00 -0.77 -4.41
CA ARG A 23 20.73 -1.59 -5.59
C ARG A 23 20.42 -3.03 -5.24
N GLU A 24 21.22 -3.64 -4.37
CA GLU A 24 21.06 -5.02 -3.91
C GLU A 24 19.73 -5.22 -3.17
N LEU A 25 19.42 -4.36 -2.20
CA LEU A 25 18.18 -4.44 -1.43
C LEU A 25 16.94 -4.28 -2.34
N LEU A 26 16.99 -3.38 -3.32
CA LEU A 26 15.87 -3.19 -4.24
C LEU A 26 15.62 -4.42 -5.12
N ILE A 27 16.67 -5.05 -5.62
CA ILE A 27 16.54 -6.25 -6.46
C ILE A 27 16.15 -7.46 -5.60
N ASP A 28 16.92 -7.75 -4.57
CA ASP A 28 16.87 -9.03 -3.87
C ASP A 28 15.75 -9.10 -2.83
N TRP A 29 15.39 -7.97 -2.22
CA TRP A 29 14.34 -7.91 -1.20
C TRP A 29 13.05 -7.30 -1.71
N CYS A 30 13.13 -6.30 -2.59
CA CYS A 30 11.95 -5.56 -3.05
C CYS A 30 11.43 -6.04 -4.40
N GLY A 31 12.15 -6.92 -5.12
CA GLY A 31 11.75 -7.38 -6.44
C GLY A 31 11.65 -6.26 -7.48
N ALA A 32 12.49 -5.22 -7.34
CA ALA A 32 12.56 -4.11 -8.28
C ALA A 32 13.21 -4.56 -9.60
N GLU A 33 12.83 -3.91 -10.70
CA GLU A 33 13.54 -4.06 -11.97
C GLU A 33 14.96 -3.48 -11.85
N THR A 34 15.90 -4.07 -12.58
CA THR A 34 17.30 -3.64 -12.53
C THR A 34 17.46 -2.16 -12.92
N GLU A 35 16.66 -1.67 -13.88
CA GLU A 35 16.68 -0.26 -14.30
C GLU A 35 16.26 0.68 -13.15
N ASP A 36 15.20 0.35 -12.41
CA ASP A 36 14.77 1.15 -11.25
C ASP A 36 15.81 1.13 -10.12
N ALA A 37 16.43 -0.02 -9.88
CA ALA A 37 17.48 -0.17 -8.87
C ALA A 37 18.76 0.62 -9.24
N ASP A 38 19.16 0.58 -10.51
CA ASP A 38 20.31 1.35 -11.02
C ASP A 38 20.06 2.86 -10.93
N ASP A 39 18.86 3.32 -11.31
CA ASP A 39 18.46 4.73 -11.21
C ASP A 39 18.44 5.20 -9.75
N ALA A 40 17.96 4.37 -8.81
CA ALA A 40 17.96 4.69 -7.38
C ALA A 40 19.38 4.76 -6.80
N ALA A 41 20.24 3.81 -7.13
CA ALA A 41 21.64 3.82 -6.71
C ALA A 41 22.37 5.07 -7.19
N LYS A 42 22.11 5.50 -8.44
CA LYS A 42 22.66 6.74 -8.99
C LYS A 42 22.09 7.99 -8.33
N ALA A 43 20.78 8.03 -8.10
CA ALA A 43 20.09 9.19 -7.54
C ALA A 43 20.50 9.49 -6.09
N LEU A 44 20.92 8.48 -5.31
CA LEU A 44 21.42 8.66 -3.95
C LEU A 44 22.60 9.65 -3.90
N GLY A 45 23.52 9.55 -4.87
CA GLY A 45 24.69 10.45 -4.95
C GLY A 45 24.34 11.90 -5.31
N ALA A 46 23.12 12.16 -5.77
CA ALA A 46 22.65 13.49 -6.17
C ALA A 46 21.84 14.21 -5.07
N LEU A 47 21.63 13.59 -3.91
CA LEU A 47 20.91 14.21 -2.80
C LEU A 47 21.68 15.41 -2.23
N ASP A 48 21.04 16.57 -2.28
CA ASP A 48 21.51 17.79 -1.63
C ASP A 48 21.34 17.73 -0.09
N PRO A 49 21.94 18.66 0.68
CA PRO A 49 21.83 18.66 2.13
C PRO A 49 20.40 18.71 2.68
N ASP A 50 19.50 19.44 2.02
CA ASP A 50 18.10 19.61 2.46
C ASP A 50 17.31 18.31 2.25
N ALA A 51 17.57 17.61 1.15
CA ALA A 51 17.03 16.29 0.88
C ALA A 51 17.53 15.27 1.90
N ARG A 52 18.82 15.31 2.27
CA ARG A 52 19.41 14.43 3.30
C ARG A 52 18.81 14.67 4.68
N GLU A 53 18.66 15.93 5.10
CA GLU A 53 17.97 16.26 6.35
C GLU A 53 16.50 15.78 6.32
N THR A 54 15.84 15.89 5.16
CA THR A 54 14.49 15.35 5.01
C THR A 54 14.50 13.83 5.18
N ALA A 55 15.42 13.09 4.55
CA ALA A 55 15.56 11.64 4.71
C ALA A 55 15.79 11.23 6.17
N ASP A 56 16.61 11.98 6.92
CA ASP A 56 16.81 11.76 8.36
C ASP A 56 15.49 11.82 9.13
N ARG A 57 14.68 12.85 8.86
CA ARG A 57 13.39 13.06 9.52
C ARG A 57 12.37 11.98 9.14
N LEU A 58 12.37 11.55 7.87
CA LEU A 58 11.53 10.45 7.40
C LEU A 58 11.90 9.15 8.12
N TYR A 59 13.18 8.78 8.17
CA TYR A 59 13.65 7.59 8.88
C TYR A 59 13.30 7.64 10.37
N GLN A 60 13.58 8.76 11.05
CA GLN A 60 13.26 8.90 12.48
C GLN A 60 11.75 8.78 12.74
N SER A 61 10.90 9.23 11.81
CA SER A 61 9.45 9.06 11.94
C SER A 61 9.00 7.59 11.93
N ILE A 62 9.76 6.70 11.27
CA ILE A 62 9.49 5.25 11.27
C ILE A 62 9.90 4.66 12.61
N VAL A 63 11.18 4.79 12.96
CA VAL A 63 11.75 4.08 14.12
C VAL A 63 11.20 4.58 15.46
N ALA A 64 10.72 5.83 15.52
CA ALA A 64 10.06 6.37 16.71
C ALA A 64 8.64 5.85 16.92
N ASP A 65 8.03 5.20 15.92
CA ASP A 65 6.62 4.77 15.93
C ASP A 65 6.44 3.31 15.51
N MET A 66 7.42 2.44 15.82
CA MET A 66 7.31 1.00 15.59
C MET A 66 6.06 0.43 16.28
N GLY A 67 5.26 -0.35 15.53
CA GLY A 67 3.96 -0.87 15.96
C GLY A 67 2.81 0.15 15.94
N GLY A 68 3.07 1.38 15.49
CA GLY A 68 2.09 2.45 15.36
C GLY A 68 0.99 2.14 14.34
N ARG A 69 -0.26 2.49 14.70
CA ARG A 69 -1.47 2.14 13.93
C ARG A 69 -2.03 3.27 13.07
N LYS A 70 -1.47 4.47 13.22
CA LYS A 70 -1.87 5.63 12.42
C LYS A 70 -0.99 5.69 11.18
N TRP A 71 -1.58 5.95 10.04
CA TRP A 71 -0.82 6.26 8.83
C TRP A 71 0.01 7.52 9.06
N LEU A 72 1.33 7.41 8.84
CA LEU A 72 2.21 8.57 8.87
C LEU A 72 2.02 9.37 7.59
N THR A 73 1.93 10.69 7.75
CA THR A 73 1.92 11.59 6.61
C THR A 73 3.36 11.94 6.25
N TRP A 74 3.79 11.63 5.03
CA TRP A 74 5.04 12.17 4.49
C TRP A 74 4.73 13.19 3.39
N PRO A 75 5.62 14.17 3.16
CA PRO A 75 5.53 15.02 1.99
C PRO A 75 5.57 14.18 0.71
N LYS A 76 4.88 14.65 -0.33
CA LYS A 76 5.06 14.09 -1.68
C LYS A 76 6.52 14.28 -2.09
N ALA A 77 7.07 13.30 -2.80
CA ALA A 77 8.42 13.42 -3.35
C ALA A 77 8.48 14.63 -4.30
N SER A 78 9.57 15.40 -4.25
CA SER A 78 9.78 16.52 -5.15
C SER A 78 10.12 16.03 -6.56
N GLN A 79 10.06 16.92 -7.55
CA GLN A 79 10.45 16.56 -8.91
C GLN A 79 11.97 16.36 -9.03
N GLU A 80 12.73 17.06 -8.20
CA GLU A 80 14.19 16.99 -8.11
C GLU A 80 14.65 15.67 -7.49
N HIS A 81 13.93 15.18 -6.46
CA HIS A 81 14.29 13.97 -5.71
C HIS A 81 13.13 12.96 -5.65
N PRO A 82 12.70 12.38 -6.79
CA PRO A 82 11.51 11.51 -6.85
C PRO A 82 11.66 10.18 -6.10
N LEU A 83 12.90 9.81 -5.74
CA LEU A 83 13.24 8.58 -5.01
C LEU A 83 13.61 8.82 -3.55
N LEU A 84 13.55 10.07 -3.06
CA LEU A 84 14.00 10.41 -1.71
C LEU A 84 13.41 9.50 -0.63
N GLY A 85 12.12 9.20 -0.73
CA GLY A 85 11.42 8.36 0.24
C GLY A 85 11.88 6.91 0.27
N ALA A 86 12.52 6.38 -0.78
CA ALA A 86 12.98 5.00 -0.82
C ALA A 86 14.13 4.74 0.17
N TYR A 87 15.08 5.67 0.29
CA TYR A 87 16.27 5.48 1.12
C TYR A 87 15.99 5.29 2.63
N PRO A 88 15.17 6.14 3.29
CA PRO A 88 14.82 5.91 4.69
C PRO A 88 13.99 4.63 4.89
N LEU A 89 13.19 4.21 3.90
CA LEU A 89 12.46 2.94 3.96
C LEU A 89 13.43 1.75 3.90
N LEU A 90 14.39 1.75 2.96
CA LEU A 90 15.41 0.70 2.85
C LEU A 90 16.27 0.63 4.11
N ALA A 91 16.65 1.78 4.67
CA ALA A 91 17.42 1.85 5.90
C ALA A 91 16.67 1.33 7.13
N ALA A 92 15.33 1.36 7.12
CA ALA A 92 14.48 0.84 8.20
C ALA A 92 14.15 -0.65 8.09
N ILE A 93 14.60 -1.36 7.03
CA ILE A 93 14.39 -2.81 6.89
C ILE A 93 14.94 -3.59 8.11
N PRO A 94 16.16 -3.31 8.63
CA PRO A 94 16.65 -3.99 9.83
C PRO A 94 15.77 -3.76 11.07
N ASP A 95 15.22 -2.55 11.25
CA ASP A 95 14.29 -2.23 12.35
C ASP A 95 12.98 -3.01 12.22
N MET A 96 12.42 -3.07 11.01
CA MET A 96 11.24 -3.90 10.69
C MET A 96 11.49 -5.37 11.02
N LEU A 97 12.62 -5.94 10.58
CA LEU A 97 12.97 -7.34 10.84
C LEU A 97 13.16 -7.63 12.32
N ALA A 98 13.74 -6.69 13.07
CA ALA A 98 13.87 -6.82 14.52
C ALA A 98 12.49 -6.87 15.19
N TYR A 99 11.60 -5.93 14.84
CA TYR A 99 10.24 -5.88 15.36
C TYR A 99 9.42 -7.13 14.99
N HIS A 100 9.50 -7.58 13.74
CA HIS A 100 8.85 -8.82 13.28
C HIS A 100 9.35 -10.04 14.05
N ARG A 101 10.66 -10.17 14.28
CA ARG A 101 11.23 -11.27 15.06
C ARG A 101 10.76 -11.25 16.52
N GLU A 102 10.65 -10.09 17.13
CA GLU A 102 10.10 -9.94 18.49
C GLU A 102 8.65 -10.44 18.58
N HIS A 103 7.87 -10.26 17.51
CA HIS A 103 6.50 -10.77 17.38
C HIS A 103 6.40 -12.15 16.71
N ARG A 104 7.54 -12.85 16.55
CA ARG A 104 7.64 -14.20 15.95
C ARG A 104 7.08 -14.30 14.52
N VAL A 105 7.13 -13.22 13.77
CA VAL A 105 6.79 -13.19 12.34
C VAL A 105 7.96 -13.76 11.54
N ASP A 106 7.64 -14.67 10.62
CA ASP A 106 8.63 -15.30 9.73
C ASP A 106 9.31 -14.28 8.80
N GLU A 107 10.61 -14.46 8.53
CA GLU A 107 11.36 -13.59 7.63
C GLU A 107 10.81 -13.65 6.19
N ASP A 108 10.33 -14.80 5.72
CA ASP A 108 9.75 -14.94 4.39
C ASP A 108 8.48 -14.07 4.23
N LEU A 109 7.69 -13.91 5.30
CA LEU A 109 6.54 -12.99 5.30
C LEU A 109 7.02 -11.53 5.22
N SER A 110 8.09 -11.21 5.93
CA SER A 110 8.72 -9.88 5.89
C SER A 110 9.26 -9.56 4.48
N ARG A 111 9.88 -10.53 3.81
CA ARG A 111 10.37 -10.41 2.43
C ARG A 111 9.22 -10.21 1.44
N ARG A 112 8.15 -11.00 1.53
CA ARG A 112 6.97 -10.89 0.65
C ARG A 112 6.27 -9.53 0.74
N LEU A 113 6.31 -8.93 1.93
CA LEU A 113 5.76 -7.61 2.19
C LEU A 113 6.52 -6.52 1.39
N LEU A 114 7.85 -6.61 1.36
CA LEU A 114 8.71 -5.63 0.68
C LEU A 114 8.62 -5.68 -0.85
N LEU A 115 8.07 -6.75 -1.43
CA LEU A 115 7.78 -6.82 -2.88
C LEU A 115 6.83 -5.71 -3.37
N ASP A 116 6.03 -5.12 -2.48
CA ASP A 116 5.17 -3.97 -2.84
C ASP A 116 6.02 -2.74 -3.23
N ILE A 117 7.24 -2.59 -2.70
CA ILE A 117 8.15 -1.49 -3.10
C ILE A 117 8.50 -1.62 -4.58
N GLY A 118 8.95 -2.81 -5.02
CA GLY A 118 9.22 -3.05 -6.44
C GLY A 118 7.98 -2.85 -7.31
N GLU A 119 6.80 -3.22 -6.81
CA GLU A 119 5.53 -2.97 -7.49
C GLU A 119 5.28 -1.48 -7.74
N LYS A 120 5.48 -0.64 -6.72
CA LYS A 120 5.21 0.80 -6.84
C LYS A 120 6.29 1.53 -7.63
N LEU A 121 7.55 1.06 -7.64
CA LEU A 121 8.59 1.60 -8.53
C LEU A 121 8.22 1.41 -10.01
N ARG A 122 7.86 0.18 -10.40
CA ARG A 122 7.40 -0.11 -11.77
C ARG A 122 6.14 0.66 -12.13
N LEU A 123 5.16 0.74 -11.22
CA LEU A 123 3.95 1.52 -11.44
C LEU A 123 4.28 3.02 -11.64
N ASN A 124 5.17 3.59 -10.83
CA ASN A 124 5.63 4.96 -10.98
C ASN A 124 6.26 5.19 -12.35
N ARG A 125 7.16 4.30 -12.79
CA ARG A 125 7.76 4.39 -14.14
C ARG A 125 6.72 4.35 -15.24
N ARG A 126 5.70 3.49 -15.13
CA ARG A 126 4.58 3.44 -16.10
C ARG A 126 3.73 4.72 -16.13
N ILE A 127 3.52 5.36 -14.98
CA ILE A 127 2.71 6.57 -14.86
C ILE A 127 3.47 7.81 -15.33
N TYR A 128 4.74 7.96 -14.91
CA TYR A 128 5.50 9.21 -15.04
C TYR A 128 6.66 9.13 -16.04
N GLY A 129 6.95 7.95 -16.59
CA GLY A 129 8.06 7.73 -17.53
C GLY A 129 9.45 7.83 -16.92
N ARG A 130 9.58 7.80 -15.58
CA ARG A 130 10.85 7.92 -14.85
C ARG A 130 10.82 7.14 -13.54
N ALA A 131 12.00 6.83 -13.01
CA ALA A 131 12.16 6.27 -11.67
C ALA A 131 11.56 7.21 -10.60
N GLY A 132 10.94 6.63 -9.58
CA GLY A 132 10.34 7.37 -8.47
C GLY A 132 9.51 6.49 -7.55
N LEU A 133 9.25 6.98 -6.35
CA LEU A 133 8.39 6.33 -5.37
C LEU A 133 7.42 7.35 -4.76
N ASP A 134 6.45 7.78 -5.55
CA ASP A 134 5.50 8.85 -5.21
C ASP A 134 4.58 8.52 -4.01
N VAL A 135 4.38 7.23 -3.72
CA VAL A 135 3.60 6.72 -2.58
C VAL A 135 4.46 6.26 -1.40
N ALA A 136 5.69 6.77 -1.24
CA ALA A 136 6.62 6.33 -0.19
C ALA A 136 6.00 6.27 1.23
N HIS A 137 5.11 7.21 1.58
CA HIS A 137 4.41 7.23 2.88
C HIS A 137 3.62 5.95 3.19
N TRP A 138 3.10 5.26 2.16
CA TRP A 138 2.35 4.01 2.27
C TRP A 138 3.19 2.90 2.94
N PHE A 139 4.48 2.87 2.63
CA PHE A 139 5.38 1.84 3.14
C PHE A 139 5.71 2.03 4.62
N THR A 140 5.40 3.16 5.22
CA THR A 140 5.57 3.32 6.68
C THR A 140 4.77 2.27 7.46
N GLY A 141 3.60 1.82 6.97
CA GLY A 141 2.86 0.73 7.61
C GLY A 141 3.58 -0.62 7.51
N HIS A 142 4.31 -0.83 6.41
CA HIS A 142 5.09 -2.05 6.19
C HIS A 142 6.27 -2.08 7.18
N LEU A 143 7.07 -1.01 7.17
CA LEU A 143 8.32 -0.96 7.93
C LEU A 143 8.10 -0.81 9.45
N ARG A 144 6.96 -0.25 9.89
CA ARG A 144 6.61 -0.19 11.33
C ARG A 144 5.98 -1.48 11.85
N GLY A 145 5.76 -2.49 11.01
CA GLY A 145 5.13 -3.76 11.42
C GLY A 145 3.64 -3.63 11.76
N SER A 146 2.93 -2.71 11.10
CA SER A 146 1.47 -2.61 11.21
C SER A 146 0.74 -3.27 10.05
N LEU A 147 1.39 -3.49 8.90
CA LEU A 147 0.81 -4.10 7.71
C LEU A 147 1.49 -5.43 7.34
N PHE A 148 0.70 -6.45 7.02
CA PHE A 148 1.18 -7.79 6.65
C PHE A 148 0.51 -8.28 5.35
N GLN A 149 1.28 -8.97 4.50
CA GLN A 149 0.76 -9.68 3.32
C GLN A 149 0.44 -11.12 3.69
N LEU A 150 -0.85 -11.47 3.80
CA LEU A 150 -1.32 -12.81 4.12
C LEU A 150 -2.11 -13.35 2.93
N GLY A 151 -1.48 -14.20 2.13
CA GLY A 151 -2.08 -14.70 0.89
C GLY A 151 -2.21 -13.60 -0.17
N ARG A 152 -3.41 -13.43 -0.72
CA ARG A 152 -3.73 -12.43 -1.75
C ARG A 152 -3.96 -11.03 -1.19
N LEU A 153 -4.37 -10.93 0.08
CA LEU A 153 -4.69 -9.66 0.74
C LEU A 153 -3.57 -9.16 1.64
N GLN A 154 -3.57 -7.85 1.85
CA GLN A 154 -2.80 -7.20 2.88
C GLN A 154 -3.73 -6.75 4.00
N PHE A 155 -3.26 -6.83 5.24
CA PHE A 155 -4.02 -6.45 6.43
C PHE A 155 -3.19 -5.50 7.27
N CYS A 156 -3.74 -4.32 7.58
CA CYS A 156 -3.10 -3.30 8.40
C CYS A 156 -3.82 -3.15 9.74
N VAL A 157 -3.10 -3.18 10.85
CA VAL A 157 -3.69 -2.88 12.17
C VAL A 157 -3.91 -1.38 12.26
N GLU A 158 -5.19 -0.99 12.28
CA GLU A 158 -5.67 0.39 12.29
C GLU A 158 -6.67 0.61 13.44
N GLY A 159 -7.15 1.84 13.60
CA GLY A 159 -8.07 2.21 14.69
C GLY A 159 -7.36 2.72 15.95
N ASP A 160 -8.15 3.00 16.99
CA ASP A 160 -7.66 3.39 18.31
C ASP A 160 -7.53 2.18 19.25
N ASP A 161 -6.97 2.39 20.45
CA ASP A 161 -6.80 1.32 21.45
C ASP A 161 -8.10 0.64 21.86
N ALA A 162 -9.22 1.37 21.83
CA ALA A 162 -10.50 0.84 22.27
C ALA A 162 -11.19 0.01 21.17
N ASN A 163 -10.95 0.33 19.89
CA ASN A 163 -11.61 -0.30 18.75
C ASN A 163 -10.62 -0.51 17.60
N PRO A 164 -9.65 -1.43 17.73
CA PRO A 164 -8.78 -1.78 16.62
C PRO A 164 -9.57 -2.48 15.51
N PHE A 165 -9.10 -2.33 14.27
CA PHE A 165 -9.62 -3.09 13.13
C PHE A 165 -8.48 -3.39 12.14
N LEU A 166 -8.72 -4.33 11.23
CA LEU A 166 -7.82 -4.67 10.15
C LEU A 166 -8.26 -3.99 8.85
N GLY A 167 -7.48 -3.01 8.41
CA GLY A 167 -7.61 -2.42 7.08
C GLY A 167 -7.20 -3.44 6.01
N VAL A 168 -8.10 -3.75 5.09
CA VAL A 168 -7.89 -4.70 3.98
C VAL A 168 -7.43 -3.95 2.74
N HIS A 169 -6.25 -4.33 2.26
CA HIS A 169 -5.58 -3.71 1.13
C HIS A 169 -5.26 -4.74 0.04
N ILE A 170 -5.24 -4.30 -1.22
CA ILE A 170 -5.07 -5.17 -2.39
C ILE A 170 -3.90 -4.66 -3.22
N ARG A 171 -2.86 -5.49 -3.35
CA ARG A 171 -1.77 -5.26 -4.29
C ARG A 171 -2.23 -5.38 -5.73
N GLY A 172 -1.62 -4.58 -6.62
CA GLY A 172 -1.86 -4.67 -8.06
C GLY A 172 -1.33 -5.97 -8.64
N GLU A 173 -0.28 -6.54 -8.04
CA GLU A 173 0.26 -7.85 -8.38
C GLU A 173 -0.18 -8.94 -7.38
N GLY A 174 0.20 -10.19 -7.64
CA GLY A 174 -0.20 -11.35 -6.83
C GLY A 174 -1.40 -12.13 -7.38
N GLY A 175 -1.85 -11.80 -8.60
CA GLY A 175 -2.86 -12.58 -9.32
C GLY A 175 -4.31 -12.11 -9.09
N PRO A 176 -5.28 -12.87 -9.61
CA PRO A 176 -6.70 -12.51 -9.53
C PRO A 176 -7.23 -12.54 -8.09
N LEU A 177 -8.23 -11.71 -7.82
CA LEU A 177 -8.93 -11.62 -6.53
C LEU A 177 -10.07 -12.66 -6.46
N THR A 178 -9.76 -13.94 -6.66
CA THR A 178 -10.77 -15.01 -6.59
C THR A 178 -11.33 -15.13 -5.17
N LEU A 179 -12.56 -15.62 -5.03
CA LEU A 179 -13.18 -15.80 -3.71
C LEU A 179 -12.38 -16.75 -2.82
N ASP A 180 -11.84 -17.84 -3.38
CA ASP A 180 -10.99 -18.78 -2.64
C ASP A 180 -9.73 -18.08 -2.11
N ALA A 181 -9.03 -17.30 -2.94
CA ALA A 181 -7.83 -16.59 -2.51
C ALA A 181 -8.14 -15.51 -1.45
N VAL A 182 -9.33 -14.90 -1.51
CA VAL A 182 -9.82 -13.97 -0.48
C VAL A 182 -10.14 -14.72 0.81
N SER A 183 -10.84 -15.86 0.75
CA SER A 183 -11.13 -16.71 1.90
C SER A 183 -9.85 -17.16 2.60
N ASP A 184 -8.92 -17.75 1.85
CA ASP A 184 -7.62 -18.22 2.36
C ASP A 184 -6.85 -17.10 3.07
N SER A 185 -6.90 -15.88 2.52
CA SER A 185 -6.23 -14.72 3.11
C SER A 185 -6.88 -14.30 4.44
N VAL A 186 -8.21 -14.34 4.50
CA VAL A 186 -8.98 -13.96 5.70
C VAL A 186 -8.85 -15.02 6.78
N GLU A 187 -8.96 -16.31 6.44
CA GLU A 187 -8.70 -17.43 7.35
C GLU A 187 -7.31 -17.33 7.97
N TRP A 188 -6.29 -17.06 7.14
CA TRP A 188 -4.94 -16.86 7.66
C TRP A 188 -4.86 -15.64 8.60
N ALA A 189 -5.54 -14.54 8.28
CA ALA A 189 -5.59 -13.38 9.17
C ALA A 189 -6.27 -13.67 10.52
N LEU A 190 -7.33 -14.49 10.52
CA LEU A 190 -8.04 -14.90 11.74
C LEU A 190 -7.12 -15.65 12.72
N GLU A 191 -6.16 -16.41 12.22
CA GLU A 191 -5.16 -17.11 13.05
C GLU A 191 -3.95 -16.22 13.37
N PHE A 192 -3.47 -15.45 12.39
CA PHE A 192 -2.22 -14.70 12.47
C PHE A 192 -2.28 -13.56 13.50
N PHE A 193 -3.31 -12.70 13.44
CA PHE A 193 -3.33 -11.48 14.25
C PHE A 193 -3.46 -11.73 15.76
N PRO A 194 -4.29 -12.66 16.26
CA PRO A 194 -4.33 -12.99 17.68
C PRO A 194 -3.03 -13.65 18.17
N ALA A 195 -2.34 -14.40 17.31
CA ALA A 195 -1.06 -15.01 17.66
C ALA A 195 0.10 -13.99 17.73
N VAL A 196 0.10 -13.01 16.83
CA VAL A 196 1.17 -12.00 16.70
C VAL A 196 0.94 -10.81 17.62
N PHE A 197 -0.32 -10.41 17.85
CA PHE A 197 -0.71 -9.29 18.70
C PHE A 197 -1.77 -9.68 19.74
N PRO A 198 -1.46 -10.63 20.65
CA PRO A 198 -2.40 -11.11 21.67
C PRO A 198 -2.80 -10.01 22.67
N GLU A 199 -2.04 -8.90 22.75
CA GLU A 199 -2.40 -7.74 23.55
C GLU A 199 -3.49 -6.86 22.90
N ARG A 200 -3.82 -7.12 21.63
CA ARG A 200 -4.80 -6.35 20.84
C ARG A 200 -6.03 -7.17 20.48
N PHE A 201 -5.87 -8.48 20.30
CA PHE A 201 -6.91 -9.39 19.86
C PHE A 201 -6.86 -10.64 20.74
N ASP A 202 -7.90 -10.88 21.55
CA ASP A 202 -7.96 -12.05 22.42
C ASP A 202 -8.24 -13.32 21.59
N GLY A 203 -8.95 -13.16 20.48
CA GLY A 203 -9.30 -14.24 19.56
C GLY A 203 -9.76 -13.75 18.18
N PRO A 204 -10.04 -14.68 17.25
CA PRO A 204 -10.52 -14.35 15.91
C PRO A 204 -11.85 -13.58 15.90
N GLU A 205 -12.68 -13.73 16.95
CA GLU A 205 -13.97 -13.05 17.12
C GLU A 205 -13.86 -11.53 17.29
N ASP A 206 -12.70 -11.03 17.72
CA ASP A 206 -12.44 -9.59 17.90
C ASP A 206 -12.08 -8.90 16.57
N LEU A 207 -11.74 -9.68 15.54
CA LEU A 207 -11.24 -9.15 14.29
C LEU A 207 -12.35 -8.53 13.46
N VAL A 208 -12.24 -7.22 13.25
CA VAL A 208 -13.07 -6.47 12.33
C VAL A 208 -12.25 -6.11 11.10
N PHE A 209 -12.72 -6.52 9.92
CA PHE A 209 -12.06 -6.19 8.65
C PHE A 209 -12.79 -5.06 7.94
N LYS A 210 -12.06 -4.02 7.53
CA LYS A 210 -12.59 -2.87 6.80
C LYS A 210 -11.79 -2.60 5.55
N CYS A 211 -12.46 -2.24 4.46
CA CYS A 211 -11.82 -1.90 3.20
C CYS A 211 -12.38 -0.57 2.70
N GLU A 212 -11.49 0.35 2.35
CA GLU A 212 -11.81 1.58 1.64
C GLU A 212 -11.28 1.46 0.21
N SER A 213 -12.19 1.39 -0.77
CA SER A 213 -11.77 1.20 -2.16
C SER A 213 -12.83 1.61 -3.18
N TRP A 214 -12.39 2.00 -4.39
CA TRP A 214 -13.26 2.07 -5.57
C TRP A 214 -13.82 0.71 -5.99
N LEU A 215 -13.12 -0.39 -5.66
CA LEU A 215 -13.57 -1.75 -5.97
C LEU A 215 -14.91 -2.08 -5.32
N LEU A 216 -15.27 -1.38 -4.24
CA LEU A 216 -16.51 -1.56 -3.50
C LEU A 216 -17.67 -0.71 -4.04
N ASP A 217 -17.49 0.05 -5.13
CA ASP A 217 -18.58 0.83 -5.73
C ASP A 217 -19.66 -0.10 -6.32
N PRO A 218 -20.91 -0.08 -5.80
CA PRO A 218 -21.96 -0.95 -6.31
C PRO A 218 -22.27 -0.73 -7.80
N GLN A 219 -21.98 0.47 -8.32
CA GLN A 219 -22.16 0.82 -9.73
C GLN A 219 -21.35 -0.11 -10.64
N LEU A 220 -20.22 -0.67 -10.18
CA LEU A 220 -19.35 -1.53 -10.99
C LEU A 220 -20.08 -2.79 -11.51
N ARG A 221 -21.13 -3.24 -10.81
CA ARG A 221 -21.94 -4.40 -11.22
C ARG A 221 -22.59 -4.20 -12.59
N ASP A 222 -22.97 -2.98 -12.93
CA ASP A 222 -23.68 -2.69 -14.19
C ASP A 222 -22.72 -2.57 -15.39
N TRP A 223 -21.41 -2.46 -15.13
CA TRP A 223 -20.39 -2.18 -16.14
C TRP A 223 -19.36 -3.30 -16.31
N LEU A 224 -19.14 -4.11 -15.28
CA LEU A 224 -18.22 -5.24 -15.32
C LEU A 224 -18.93 -6.53 -15.78
N PRO A 225 -18.20 -7.48 -16.39
CA PRO A 225 -18.76 -8.79 -16.71
C PRO A 225 -19.33 -9.50 -15.47
N GLU A 226 -20.38 -10.30 -15.66
CA GLU A 226 -21.06 -11.03 -14.57
C GLU A 226 -20.10 -11.89 -13.73
N ARG A 227 -19.07 -12.48 -14.36
CA ARG A 227 -18.04 -13.30 -13.70
C ARG A 227 -16.81 -12.50 -13.24
N SER A 228 -16.94 -11.20 -13.00
CA SER A 228 -15.85 -10.37 -12.51
C SER A 228 -15.51 -10.70 -11.06
N ASN A 229 -14.22 -10.94 -10.79
CA ASN A 229 -13.73 -11.10 -9.42
C ASN A 229 -13.94 -9.85 -8.56
N ILE A 230 -13.94 -8.65 -9.19
CA ILE A 230 -14.16 -7.39 -8.46
C ILE A 230 -15.56 -7.32 -7.88
N THR A 231 -16.59 -7.71 -8.66
CA THR A 231 -17.97 -7.71 -8.18
C THR A 231 -18.21 -8.80 -7.15
N GLY A 232 -17.55 -9.95 -7.30
CA GLY A 232 -17.51 -11.02 -6.29
C GLY A 232 -16.91 -10.55 -4.97
N PHE A 233 -15.73 -9.92 -5.02
CA PHE A 233 -15.07 -9.33 -3.84
C PHE A 233 -15.94 -8.26 -3.18
N ALA A 234 -16.49 -7.32 -3.96
CA ALA A 234 -17.34 -6.26 -3.43
C ALA A 234 -18.59 -6.80 -2.72
N ALA A 235 -19.16 -7.91 -3.22
CA ALA A 235 -20.31 -8.55 -2.61
C ALA A 235 -20.04 -9.12 -1.21
N LEU A 236 -18.77 -9.29 -0.80
CA LEU A 236 -18.40 -9.75 0.54
C LEU A 236 -18.57 -8.67 1.61
N PHE A 237 -18.72 -7.40 1.24
CA PHE A 237 -18.72 -6.27 2.17
C PHE A 237 -20.13 -5.70 2.41
N ASP A 238 -20.39 -5.32 3.66
CA ASP A 238 -21.49 -4.43 4.03
C ASP A 238 -20.99 -2.99 3.93
N ILE A 239 -21.61 -2.21 3.04
CA ILE A 239 -21.20 -0.82 2.78
C ILE A 239 -21.61 0.06 3.97
N GLU A 240 -20.63 0.66 4.64
CA GLU A 240 -20.83 1.52 5.81
C GLU A 240 -20.93 3.00 5.41
N ALA A 241 -20.12 3.44 4.45
CA ALA A 241 -20.07 4.85 4.05
C ALA A 241 -19.58 5.07 2.61
N ALA A 242 -19.92 6.25 2.07
CA ALA A 242 -19.22 6.79 0.91
C ALA A 242 -17.92 7.45 1.34
N VAL A 243 -16.89 7.34 0.49
CA VAL A 243 -15.56 7.91 0.72
C VAL A 243 -15.33 9.00 -0.31
N GLY A 244 -14.88 10.16 0.18
CA GLY A 244 -14.64 11.34 -0.65
C GLY A 244 -15.93 12.03 -1.14
N ALA A 245 -15.85 13.34 -1.33
CA ALA A 245 -16.94 14.14 -1.90
C ALA A 245 -16.90 14.18 -3.44
N GLU A 246 -15.72 13.99 -4.05
CA GLU A 246 -15.44 14.30 -5.47
C GLU A 246 -15.06 13.06 -6.30
N GLY A 247 -15.97 12.09 -6.41
CA GLY A 247 -15.72 10.88 -7.21
C GLY A 247 -14.45 10.13 -6.82
N ASN A 248 -13.96 9.23 -7.67
CA ASN A 248 -12.69 8.53 -7.43
C ASN A 248 -11.77 8.50 -8.66
N ARG A 249 -11.64 9.66 -9.32
CA ARG A 249 -10.88 9.80 -10.57
C ARG A 249 -9.39 9.48 -10.36
N THR A 250 -8.77 10.02 -9.31
CA THR A 250 -7.35 9.77 -8.98
C THR A 250 -7.04 8.27 -8.92
N ASP A 251 -7.79 7.50 -8.14
CA ASP A 251 -7.56 6.06 -7.99
C ASP A 251 -7.78 5.30 -9.29
N LEU A 252 -8.82 5.63 -10.05
CA LEU A 252 -9.09 4.96 -11.31
C LEU A 252 -7.99 5.21 -12.33
N TRP A 253 -7.57 6.46 -12.52
CA TRP A 253 -6.46 6.80 -13.42
C TRP A 253 -5.19 6.06 -13.02
N ARG A 254 -4.90 5.99 -11.73
CA ARG A 254 -3.71 5.31 -11.21
C ARG A 254 -3.78 3.80 -11.36
N PHE A 255 -4.82 3.16 -10.81
CA PHE A 255 -4.87 1.70 -10.63
C PHE A 255 -5.48 0.96 -11.82
N VAL A 256 -6.37 1.58 -12.60
CA VAL A 256 -6.95 0.96 -13.80
C VAL A 256 -6.12 1.27 -15.05
N PHE A 257 -5.64 2.51 -15.15
CA PHE A 257 -5.03 3.01 -16.40
C PHE A 257 -3.53 3.26 -16.31
N ALA A 258 -2.93 3.26 -15.12
CA ALA A 258 -1.54 3.67 -14.91
C ALA A 258 -1.23 5.03 -15.57
N ARG A 259 -2.07 6.03 -15.26
CA ARG A 259 -1.98 7.41 -15.74
C ARG A 259 -2.12 8.40 -14.60
N THR A 260 -1.66 9.63 -14.83
CA THR A 260 -1.89 10.77 -13.95
C THR A 260 -3.30 11.32 -14.14
N GLU A 261 -3.92 11.86 -13.10
CA GLU A 261 -5.33 12.29 -13.12
C GLU A 261 -5.65 13.35 -14.20
N ASP A 262 -4.67 14.14 -14.63
CA ASP A 262 -4.75 15.14 -15.69
C ASP A 262 -4.76 14.54 -17.10
N THR A 263 -4.45 13.25 -17.26
CA THR A 263 -4.53 12.56 -18.56
C THR A 263 -5.95 12.64 -19.12
N PRO A 264 -6.15 13.16 -20.35
CA PRO A 264 -7.46 13.22 -20.98
C PRO A 264 -8.11 11.85 -21.15
N VAL A 265 -9.44 11.77 -21.02
CA VAL A 265 -10.21 10.52 -21.15
C VAL A 265 -9.93 9.83 -22.49
N ALA A 266 -9.80 10.60 -23.57
CA ALA A 266 -9.55 10.09 -24.92
C ALA A 266 -8.19 9.39 -25.10
N GLU A 267 -7.26 9.55 -24.16
CA GLU A 267 -5.91 8.97 -24.20
C GLU A 267 -5.76 7.76 -23.26
N LEU A 268 -6.85 7.36 -22.57
CA LEU A 268 -6.81 6.23 -21.67
C LEU A 268 -6.70 4.89 -22.42
N PRO A 269 -5.87 3.95 -21.93
CA PRO A 269 -5.72 2.64 -22.55
C PRO A 269 -7.01 1.80 -22.43
N GLN A 270 -7.18 0.86 -23.35
CA GLN A 270 -8.34 -0.06 -23.45
C GLN A 270 -7.92 -1.52 -23.65
N ASP A 271 -6.72 -1.85 -23.20
CA ASP A 271 -6.02 -3.11 -23.46
C ASP A 271 -6.74 -4.31 -22.82
N ASN A 272 -7.41 -4.09 -21.70
CA ASN A 272 -8.14 -5.13 -20.96
C ASN A 272 -9.61 -4.78 -20.70
N THR A 273 -10.36 -5.77 -20.23
CA THR A 273 -11.81 -5.64 -20.00
C THR A 273 -12.13 -4.61 -18.93
N LEU A 274 -11.35 -4.55 -17.85
CA LEU A 274 -11.56 -3.58 -16.77
C LEU A 274 -11.43 -2.15 -17.30
N GLN A 275 -10.38 -1.87 -18.07
CA GLN A 275 -10.17 -0.57 -18.71
C GLN A 275 -11.33 -0.17 -19.61
N ARG A 276 -11.78 -1.07 -20.50
CA ARG A 276 -12.93 -0.80 -21.39
C ARG A 276 -14.22 -0.55 -20.62
N SER A 277 -14.51 -1.36 -19.60
CA SER A 277 -15.72 -1.21 -18.77
C SER A 277 -15.73 0.10 -18.00
N VAL A 278 -14.61 0.45 -17.34
CA VAL A 278 -14.51 1.69 -16.56
C VAL A 278 -14.57 2.91 -17.48
N LEU A 279 -13.91 2.85 -18.65
CA LEU A 279 -13.95 3.92 -19.64
C LEU A 279 -15.35 4.14 -20.19
N ALA A 280 -16.07 3.07 -20.55
CA ALA A 280 -17.46 3.17 -21.01
C ALA A 280 -18.36 3.83 -19.95
N GLY A 281 -18.15 3.52 -18.66
CA GLY A 281 -18.85 4.18 -17.57
C GLY A 281 -18.51 5.67 -17.45
N ILE A 282 -17.23 6.03 -17.62
CA ILE A 282 -16.78 7.43 -17.65
C ILE A 282 -17.47 8.19 -18.78
N GLU A 283 -17.51 7.64 -19.99
CA GLU A 283 -18.14 8.24 -21.17
C GLU A 283 -19.66 8.39 -21.00
N ALA A 284 -20.29 7.48 -20.27
CA ALA A 284 -21.70 7.55 -19.91
C ALA A 284 -22.00 8.48 -18.71
N GLY A 285 -20.99 9.13 -18.13
CA GLY A 285 -21.15 10.07 -17.03
C GLY A 285 -21.35 9.41 -15.65
N VAL A 286 -20.93 8.15 -15.47
CA VAL A 286 -21.00 7.46 -14.19
C VAL A 286 -20.03 8.11 -13.20
N PRO A 287 -20.52 8.60 -12.04
CA PRO A 287 -19.66 9.14 -11.00
C PRO A 287 -19.12 7.98 -10.17
N TRP A 288 -18.03 7.35 -10.64
CA TRP A 288 -17.33 6.32 -9.87
C TRP A 288 -16.87 6.85 -8.51
N ARG A 289 -17.01 6.05 -7.46
CA ARG A 289 -16.78 6.51 -6.08
C ARG A 289 -16.04 5.47 -5.23
N GLY A 290 -15.34 5.95 -4.20
CA GLY A 290 -14.88 5.09 -3.11
C GLY A 290 -16.03 4.70 -2.17
N ARG A 291 -15.94 3.51 -1.59
CA ARG A 291 -16.77 3.10 -0.45
C ARG A 291 -15.88 2.58 0.66
N LEU A 292 -16.34 2.79 1.89
CA LEU A 292 -15.90 2.06 3.06
C LEU A 292 -16.88 0.90 3.28
N GLY A 293 -16.35 -0.31 3.34
CA GLY A 293 -17.12 -1.51 3.64
C GLY A 293 -16.51 -2.31 4.78
N ARG A 294 -17.37 -2.98 5.55
CA ARG A 294 -16.98 -3.99 6.55
C ARG A 294 -17.16 -5.38 5.94
N LEU A 295 -16.14 -6.22 6.04
CA LEU A 295 -16.24 -7.60 5.53
C LEU A 295 -17.27 -8.38 6.34
N ASN A 296 -18.12 -9.13 5.65
CA ASN A 296 -19.08 -10.03 6.25
C ASN A 296 -18.55 -11.47 6.15
N LEU A 297 -17.98 -11.98 7.25
CA LEU A 297 -17.36 -13.31 7.30
C LEU A 297 -18.31 -14.44 6.91
N ALA A 298 -19.61 -14.31 7.24
CA ALA A 298 -20.60 -15.30 6.85
C ALA A 298 -20.77 -15.45 5.33
N ARG A 299 -20.40 -14.44 4.53
CA ARG A 299 -20.38 -14.52 3.05
C ARG A 299 -19.20 -15.33 2.51
N LEU A 300 -18.17 -15.55 3.34
CA LEU A 300 -17.06 -16.47 3.08
C LEU A 300 -17.29 -17.86 3.71
N GLY A 301 -18.35 -18.03 4.50
CA GLY A 301 -18.58 -19.27 5.24
C GLY A 301 -17.73 -19.42 6.51
N LEU A 302 -17.23 -18.29 7.02
CA LEU A 302 -16.43 -18.16 8.26
C LEU A 302 -17.27 -17.62 9.41
#